data_AF-A0A7Y7YXD4-F1
#
_entry.id   AF-A0A7Y7YXD4-F1
#
_cell.length_a   1.000
_cell.length_b   1.000
_cell.length_c   1.000
_cell.angle_alpha   90.00
_cell.angle_beta   90.00
_cell.angle_gamma   90.00
#
_symmetry.space_group_name_H-M   'P 1'
#
loop_
_entity.id
_entity.type
_entity.pdbx_description
1 polymer ?
#
loop_
_entity_poly.entity_id
_entity_poly.type
_entity_poly.pdbx_seq_one_letter_code
_entity_poly.pdbx_strand_id
1 'polypeptide(L)'
;MTPEQIDAMFKRVFEEHHEGAMCFELLVQRFAKNACTIGGIDAILTTYKQAGAREVLDHVALRINRANGVQEDPNDQEDPQ
;
A
#
# COMPACT_ATOMS: atom_id res chain seq x y z
N MET A 1 13.28 -17.35 0.69
CA MET A 1 12.04 -17.42 -0.10
C MET A 1 12.27 -16.70 -1.40
N THR A 2 11.79 -17.22 -2.53
CA THR A 2 11.82 -16.51 -3.82
C THR A 2 10.82 -15.35 -3.82
N PRO A 3 10.92 -14.38 -4.75
CA PRO A 3 9.93 -13.30 -4.88
C PRO A 3 8.50 -13.82 -5.00
N GLU A 4 8.30 -14.87 -5.80
CA GLU A 4 6.99 -15.50 -6.05
C GLU A 4 6.45 -16.17 -4.78
N GLN A 5 7.32 -16.78 -3.99
CA GLN A 5 6.95 -17.36 -2.69
C GLN A 5 6.53 -16.28 -1.69
N ILE A 6 7.13 -15.10 -1.75
CA ILE A 6 6.74 -13.96 -0.90
C ILE A 6 5.40 -13.41 -1.38
N ASP A 7 5.20 -13.23 -2.69
CA ASP A 7 3.92 -12.76 -3.27
C ASP A 7 2.77 -13.68 -2.87
N ALA A 8 2.97 -15.00 -3.04
CA ALA A 8 1.99 -16.01 -2.63
C ALA A 8 1.70 -15.97 -1.12
N MET A 9 2.71 -15.71 -0.28
CA MET A 9 2.51 -15.55 1.16
C MET A 9 1.66 -14.33 1.50
N PHE A 10 1.93 -13.18 0.86
CA PHE A 10 1.18 -11.95 1.08
C PHE A 10 -0.28 -12.11 0.67
N LYS A 11 -0.54 -12.69 -0.50
CA LYS A 11 -1.90 -13.03 -0.94
C LYS A 11 -2.61 -13.95 0.05
N ARG A 12 -1.96 -15.04 0.46
CA ARG A 12 -2.55 -15.98 1.42
C ARG A 12 -2.93 -15.33 2.75
N VAL A 13 -2.13 -14.39 3.24
CA VAL A 13 -2.35 -13.72 4.53
C VAL A 13 -3.35 -12.56 4.43
N PHE A 14 -3.18 -11.67 3.46
CA PHE A 14 -3.91 -10.40 3.42
C PHE A 14 -5.11 -10.39 2.46
N GLU A 15 -5.30 -11.42 1.63
CA GLU A 15 -6.45 -11.55 0.72
C GLU A 15 -7.26 -12.83 1.00
N GLU A 16 -6.61 -14.00 1.16
CA GLU A 16 -7.33 -15.28 1.30
C GLU A 16 -7.72 -15.62 2.74
N HIS A 17 -6.91 -15.24 3.74
CA HIS A 17 -7.22 -15.48 5.15
C HIS A 17 -8.22 -14.44 5.66
N HIS A 18 -9.41 -14.90 6.10
CA HIS A 18 -10.52 -14.02 6.49
C HIS A 18 -10.12 -12.90 7.47
N GLU A 19 -9.50 -13.26 8.60
CA GLU A 19 -9.09 -12.25 9.59
C GLU A 19 -7.94 -11.36 9.08
N GLY A 20 -7.10 -11.87 8.18
CA GLY A 20 -5.98 -11.12 7.64
C GLY A 20 -6.44 -10.06 6.64
N ALA A 21 -7.45 -10.38 5.83
CA ALA A 21 -8.15 -9.41 4.99
C ALA A 21 -8.84 -8.32 5.85
N MET A 22 -9.52 -8.70 6.93
CA MET A 22 -10.11 -7.72 7.87
C MET A 22 -9.05 -6.83 8.52
N CYS A 23 -7.91 -7.39 8.93
CA CYS A 23 -6.81 -6.62 9.48
C CYS A 23 -6.25 -5.64 8.45
N PHE A 24 -6.10 -6.06 7.20
CA PHE A 24 -5.61 -5.20 6.13
C PHE A 24 -6.57 -4.03 5.87
N GLU A 25 -7.88 -4.28 5.84
CA GLU A 25 -8.89 -3.22 5.71
C GLU A 25 -8.78 -2.18 6.84
N LEU A 26 -8.62 -2.64 8.09
CA LEU A 26 -8.42 -1.74 9.25
C LEU A 26 -7.12 -0.93 9.14
N LEU A 27 -6.04 -1.52 8.63
CA LEU A 27 -4.77 -0.83 8.38
C LEU A 27 -4.93 0.24 7.30
N VAL A 28 -5.62 -0.07 6.21
CA VAL A 28 -5.94 0.89 5.15
C VAL A 28 -6.72 2.07 5.73
N GLN A 29 -7.81 1.82 6.46
CA GLN A 29 -8.60 2.88 7.10
C GLN A 29 -7.75 3.76 8.05
N ARG A 30 -6.77 3.17 8.73
CA ARG A 30 -5.94 3.87 9.72
C ARG A 30 -4.81 4.71 9.10
N PHE A 31 -4.22 4.24 8.01
CA PHE A 31 -2.94 4.73 7.49
C PHE A 31 -3.00 5.29 6.06
N ALA A 32 -4.02 4.97 5.26
CA ALA A 32 -4.23 5.54 3.92
C ALA A 32 -4.77 6.98 3.96
N LYS A 33 -4.17 7.85 4.79
CA LYS A 33 -4.58 9.25 4.89
C LYS A 33 -4.02 10.04 3.70
N ASN A 34 -4.88 10.87 3.09
CA ASN A 34 -4.46 11.79 2.03
C ASN A 34 -3.40 12.78 2.54
N ALA A 35 -2.57 13.27 1.61
CA ALA A 35 -1.60 14.31 1.88
C ALA A 35 -2.28 15.54 2.52
N CYS A 36 -1.68 16.05 3.60
CA CYS A 36 -2.14 17.26 4.28
C CYS A 36 -1.84 18.48 3.41
N THR A 37 -2.87 19.12 2.85
CA THR A 37 -2.74 20.30 1.99
C THR A 37 -2.76 21.63 2.77
N ILE A 38 -2.81 21.58 4.11
CA ILE A 38 -2.97 22.76 4.97
C ILE A 38 -1.78 22.88 5.94
N GLY A 39 -1.01 23.97 5.82
CA GLY A 39 -0.02 24.43 6.81
C GLY A 39 1.27 24.98 6.19
N GLY A 40 2.02 25.78 6.98
CA GLY A 40 3.37 26.27 6.64
C GLY A 40 4.44 25.17 6.74
N ILE A 41 5.59 25.44 7.34
CA ILE A 41 6.74 24.49 7.42
C ILE A 41 6.33 23.09 7.94
N ASP A 42 5.37 22.99 8.87
CA ASP A 42 4.90 21.71 9.43
C ASP A 42 4.06 20.85 8.47
N ALA A 43 3.55 21.42 7.36
CA ALA A 43 2.80 20.66 6.36
C ALA A 43 3.69 19.68 5.60
N ILE A 44 4.93 20.08 5.28
CA ILE A 44 5.90 19.22 4.57
C ILE A 44 6.22 17.96 5.38
N LEU A 45 6.50 18.13 6.68
CA LEU A 45 6.78 17.00 7.58
C LEU A 45 5.56 16.09 7.74
N THR A 46 4.36 16.67 7.77
CA THR A 46 3.11 15.91 7.84
C THR A 46 2.88 15.09 6.57
N THR A 47 3.12 15.68 5.40
CA THR A 47 3.04 15.00 4.11
C THR A 47 4.00 13.82 4.02
N TYR A 48 5.27 13.98 4.40
CA TYR A 48 6.23 12.86 4.41
C TYR A 48 5.82 11.73 5.36
N LYS A 49 5.31 12.08 6.56
CA LYS A 49 4.81 11.06 7.51
C LYS A 49 3.61 10.30 6.95
N GLN A 50 2.70 10.98 6.26
CA GLN A 50 1.54 10.34 5.63
C GLN A 50 1.94 9.47 4.43
N ALA A 51 2.85 9.96 3.58
CA ALA A 51 3.38 9.21 2.45
C ALA A 51 4.09 7.93 2.91
N GLY A 52 4.95 8.01 3.93
CA GLY A 52 5.63 6.82 4.47
C GLY A 52 4.66 5.81 5.11
N ALA A 53 3.58 6.27 5.74
CA ALA A 53 2.55 5.37 6.25
C ALA A 53 1.78 4.66 5.12
N ARG A 54 1.58 5.35 3.99
CA ARG A 54 0.91 4.83 2.81
C ARG A 54 1.76 3.81 2.04
N GLU A 55 3.07 4.03 1.94
CA GLU A 55 4.02 3.16 1.23
C GLU A 55 3.97 1.69 1.71
N VAL A 56 3.76 1.47 3.01
CA VAL A 56 3.63 0.11 3.58
C VAL A 56 2.38 -0.59 3.05
N LEU A 57 1.26 0.13 2.93
CA LEU A 57 0.01 -0.42 2.40
C LEU A 57 0.14 -0.72 0.92
N ASP A 58 0.76 0.18 0.16
CA ASP A 58 0.99 0.00 -1.27
C ASP A 58 1.93 -1.19 -1.51
N HIS A 59 2.93 -1.38 -0.67
CA HIS A 59 3.79 -2.56 -0.73
C HIS A 59 2.98 -3.86 -0.59
N VAL A 60 2.09 -3.95 0.40
CA VAL A 60 1.23 -5.13 0.61
C VAL A 60 0.35 -5.37 -0.63
N ALA A 61 -0.34 -4.34 -1.09
CA ALA A 61 -1.21 -4.42 -2.27
C ALA A 61 -0.44 -4.87 -3.51
N LEU A 62 0.76 -4.35 -3.72
CA LEU A 62 1.65 -4.73 -4.80
C LEU A 62 2.01 -6.22 -4.78
N ARG A 63 2.39 -6.77 -3.62
CA ARG A 63 2.70 -8.21 -3.51
C ARG A 63 1.49 -9.08 -3.87
N ILE A 64 0.29 -8.68 -3.42
CA ILE A 64 -0.97 -9.38 -3.72
C ILE A 64 -1.27 -9.30 -5.23
N ASN A 65 -1.16 -8.12 -5.83
CA ASN A 65 -1.38 -7.90 -7.25
C ASN A 65 -0.45 -8.78 -8.11
N ARG A 66 0.84 -8.85 -7.78
CA ARG A 66 1.79 -9.74 -8.44
C ARG A 66 1.41 -11.22 -8.31
N ALA A 67 0.96 -11.65 -7.14
CA ALA A 67 0.46 -13.01 -6.92
C ALA A 67 -0.80 -13.32 -7.74
N ASN A 68 -1.61 -12.30 -8.04
CA ASN A 68 -2.78 -12.39 -8.91
C ASN A 68 -2.44 -12.27 -10.41
N GLY A 69 -1.16 -12.15 -10.76
CA GLY A 69 -0.70 -12.03 -12.15
C GLY A 69 -0.94 -10.65 -12.75
N VAL A 70 -1.28 -9.65 -11.93
CA VAL A 70 -1.37 -8.26 -12.36
C VAL A 70 0.05 -7.75 -12.57
N GLN A 71 0.36 -7.38 -13.81
CA GLN A 71 1.59 -6.68 -14.15
C GLN A 71 1.33 -5.18 -13.96
N GLU A 72 2.17 -4.51 -13.16
CA GLU A 72 2.16 -3.05 -13.14
C GLU A 72 2.61 -2.57 -14.52
N ASP A 73 1.78 -1.76 -15.18
CA ASP A 73 2.25 -0.97 -16.31
C ASP A 73 3.28 0.01 -15.76
N PRO A 74 4.52 0.07 -16.28
CA PRO A 74 5.50 1.07 -15.84
C PRO A 74 5.00 2.52 -15.96
N ASN A 75 3.92 2.77 -16.73
CA ASN A 75 3.27 4.08 -16.82
C ASN A 75 2.16 4.33 -15.77
N ASP A 76 1.71 3.34 -15.00
CA ASP A 76 0.68 3.53 -13.96
C ASP A 76 1.21 4.27 -12.72
N GLN A 77 2.53 4.56 -12.66
CA GLN A 77 3.13 5.45 -11.66
C GLN A 77 3.12 6.94 -12.05
N GLU A 78 2.63 7.28 -13.26
CA GLU A 78 2.41 8.67 -13.73
C GLU A 78 0.91 8.83 -13.99
N ASP A 79 0.11 9.51 -13.16
CA ASP A 79 -0.15 10.97 -13.11
C ASP A 79 -1.49 11.17 -12.32
N PRO A 80 -2.02 12.39 -11.99
CA PRO A 80 -1.61 13.73 -12.40
C PRO A 80 -1.49 14.79 -11.28
N GLN A 81 -0.64 15.80 -11.54
CA GLN A 81 -0.66 17.22 -11.08
C GLN A 81 -1.20 17.57 -9.68
#